data_AF-A0A519HP56-F1
#
_entry.id   AF-A0A519HP56-F1
#
_cell.length_a   1.000
_cell.length_b   1.000
_cell.length_c   1.000
_cell.angle_alpha   90.00
_cell.angle_beta   90.00
_cell.angle_gamma   90.00
#
_symmetry.space_group_name_H-M   'P 1'
#
loop_
_entity.id
_entity.type
_entity.pdbx_description
1 polymer ?
#
loop_
_entity_poly.entity_id
_entity_poly.type
_entity_poly.pdbx_seq_one_letter_code
_entity_poly.pdbx_strand_id
1 'polypeptide(L)'
;MAVRNDKGHFEKGVSGNPRGRPSRKQTTHRTPAGYRATMLEVAAMPVVYMDRETGEAGEVSLLRANMIALGRKGAGGHAPSVKLFLEKNFEAAGVHGELTQLHRYLLEENSRLELQVEQLQARLPQGLGGVLVVPEEEWKERARQKEENWRQRKISVDPSPR
;
A
#
# COMPACT_ATOMS: atom_id res chain seq x y z
N MET A 1 13.10 38.06 34.07
CA MET A 1 14.39 38.47 33.47
C MET A 1 15.26 37.23 33.37
N ALA A 2 15.75 36.88 32.17
CA ALA A 2 16.57 35.68 31.97
C ALA A 2 18.02 35.97 32.37
N VAL A 3 18.54 35.19 33.31
CA VAL A 3 19.90 35.31 33.84
C VAL A 3 20.89 34.89 32.76
N ARG A 4 21.83 35.78 32.42
CA ARG A 4 22.97 35.50 31.53
C ARG A 4 24.18 35.17 32.40
N ASN A 5 25.03 34.25 31.95
CA ASN A 5 26.29 33.96 32.63
C ASN A 5 27.32 35.08 32.39
N ASP A 6 28.44 35.03 33.12
CA ASP A 6 29.50 36.05 33.09
C ASP A 6 30.20 36.20 31.72
N LYS A 7 29.91 35.32 30.76
CA LYS A 7 30.39 35.40 29.37
C LYS A 7 29.32 35.96 28.40
N GLY A 8 28.20 36.47 28.93
CA GLY A 8 27.09 37.00 28.14
C GLY A 8 26.25 35.96 27.41
N HIS A 9 26.48 34.67 27.66
CA HIS A 9 25.70 33.57 27.08
C HIS A 9 24.56 33.16 28.02
N PHE A 10 23.44 32.74 27.44
CA PHE A 10 22.37 32.10 28.21
C PHE A 10 22.84 30.69 28.63
N GLU A 11 22.60 30.32 29.89
CA GLU A 11 22.89 28.97 30.38
C GLU A 11 22.17 27.93 29.51
N LYS A 12 22.95 27.00 28.95
CA LYS A 12 22.42 25.88 28.16
C LYS A 12 21.52 25.04 29.07
N GLY A 13 20.22 25.13 28.86
CA GLY A 13 19.22 24.35 29.61
C GLY A 13 17.95 25.11 29.92
N VAL A 14 17.99 26.46 29.91
CA VAL A 14 16.82 27.30 30.22
C VAL A 14 16.20 27.85 28.93
N SER A 15 15.95 26.99 27.94
CA SER A 15 15.03 27.35 26.86
C SER A 15 13.61 27.20 27.40
N GLY A 16 12.85 28.29 27.41
CA GLY A 16 11.54 28.43 28.05
C GLY A 16 10.41 27.63 27.38
N ASN A 17 10.57 26.32 27.21
CA ASN A 17 9.47 25.41 26.87
C ASN A 17 9.30 24.34 27.96
N PRO A 18 8.41 24.56 28.95
CA PRO A 18 8.17 23.62 30.05
C PRO A 18 7.61 22.25 29.62
N ARG A 19 7.25 22.07 28.33
CA ARG A 19 6.73 20.81 27.78
C ARG A 19 7.76 19.97 27.01
N GLY A 20 9.05 20.33 27.07
CA GLY A 20 10.08 19.63 26.32
C GLY A 20 9.90 19.77 24.80
N ARG A 21 10.85 19.23 24.03
CA ARG A 21 10.71 19.14 22.58
C ARG A 21 9.42 18.36 22.26
N PRO A 22 8.50 18.87 21.44
CA PRO A 22 7.33 18.08 21.05
C PRO A 22 7.83 16.74 20.53
N SER A 23 7.36 15.64 21.12
CA SER A 23 7.55 14.30 20.59
C SER A 23 7.26 14.40 19.10
N ARG A 24 8.25 14.06 18.28
CA ARG A 24 8.12 14.06 16.83
C ARG A 24 7.16 12.94 16.51
N LYS A 25 5.85 13.19 16.66
CA LYS A 25 4.78 12.25 16.32
C LYS A 25 5.14 11.74 14.93
N GLN A 26 5.38 10.44 14.81
CA GLN A 26 5.55 9.82 13.52
C GLN A 26 4.26 10.09 12.76
N THR A 27 4.26 11.14 11.94
CA THR A 27 3.17 11.44 11.03
C THR A 27 3.04 10.23 10.12
N THR A 28 1.93 9.51 10.22
CA THR A 28 1.58 8.33 9.43
C THR A 28 1.87 8.53 7.94
N HIS A 29 1.77 9.76 7.44
CA HIS A 29 2.14 10.20 6.08
C HIS A 29 3.59 9.92 5.65
N ARG A 30 4.52 9.63 6.58
CA ARG A 30 5.92 9.29 6.26
C ARG A 30 6.15 7.81 5.98
N THR A 31 5.13 6.97 6.19
CA THR A 31 5.20 5.54 5.85
C THR A 31 4.64 5.32 4.44
N PRO A 32 5.13 4.33 3.69
CA PRO A 32 4.54 3.97 2.39
C PRO A 32 3.04 3.68 2.48
N ALA A 33 2.57 3.11 3.60
CA ALA A 33 1.15 2.88 3.85
C ALA A 33 0.36 4.20 4.00
N GLY A 34 0.88 5.15 4.79
CA GLY A 34 0.23 6.45 4.93
C GLY A 34 0.25 7.28 3.64
N TYR A 35 1.34 7.20 2.85
CA TYR A 35 1.39 7.85 1.54
C TYR A 35 0.33 7.28 0.59
N ARG A 36 0.17 5.95 0.54
CA ARG A 36 -0.90 5.30 -0.24
C ARG A 36 -2.29 5.73 0.21
N ALA A 37 -2.55 5.77 1.52
CA ALA A 37 -3.83 6.22 2.06
C ALA A 37 -4.15 7.66 1.64
N THR A 38 -3.19 8.58 1.80
CA THR A 38 -3.37 9.98 1.38
C THR A 38 -3.53 10.12 -0.13
N MET A 39 -2.85 9.31 -0.94
CA MET A 39 -3.07 9.30 -2.40
C MET A 39 -4.48 8.84 -2.77
N LEU A 40 -5.05 7.85 -2.07
CA LEU A 40 -6.42 7.40 -2.30
C LEU A 40 -7.43 8.48 -1.89
N GLU A 41 -7.19 9.18 -0.79
CA GLU A 41 -8.02 10.33 -0.37
C GLU A 41 -8.01 11.44 -1.43
N VAL A 42 -6.82 11.83 -1.92
CA VAL A 42 -6.69 12.83 -2.98
C VAL A 42 -7.35 12.35 -4.28
N ALA A 43 -7.16 11.08 -4.64
CA ALA A 43 -7.76 10.48 -5.82
C ALA A 43 -9.30 10.49 -5.78
N ALA A 44 -9.89 10.38 -4.58
CA ALA A 44 -11.33 10.39 -4.36
C ALA A 44 -11.95 11.79 -4.29
N MET A 45 -11.14 12.86 -4.25
CA MET A 45 -11.66 14.23 -4.19
C MET A 45 -12.59 14.53 -5.38
N PRO A 46 -13.77 15.13 -5.15
CA PRO A 46 -14.67 15.49 -6.23
C PRO A 46 -14.10 16.67 -7.04
N VAL A 47 -14.26 16.59 -8.36
CA VAL A 47 -13.95 17.62 -9.32
C VAL A 47 -15.24 17.91 -10.07
N VAL A 48 -15.63 19.18 -10.06
CA VAL A 48 -16.80 19.65 -10.80
C VAL A 48 -16.44 19.78 -12.27
N TYR A 49 -17.28 19.25 -13.15
CA TYR A 49 -17.20 19.48 -14.59
C TYR A 49 -18.53 20.07 -15.08
N MET A 50 -18.46 20.89 -16.12
CA MET A 50 -19.67 21.39 -16.78
C MET A 50 -19.90 20.57 -18.03
N ASP A 51 -21.09 19.99 -18.14
CA ASP A 51 -21.53 19.38 -19.39
C ASP A 51 -21.71 20.48 -20.44
N ARG A 52 -21.11 20.29 -21.61
CA ARG A 52 -21.16 21.28 -22.69
C ARG A 52 -22.49 21.23 -23.45
N GLU A 53 -23.20 20.12 -23.42
CA GLU A 53 -24.46 19.92 -24.14
C GLU A 53 -25.65 20.39 -23.31
N THR A 54 -25.66 20.10 -22.00
CA THR A 54 -26.76 20.47 -21.10
C THR A 54 -26.49 21.73 -20.27
N GLY A 55 -25.23 22.15 -20.16
CA GLY A 55 -24.81 23.27 -19.29
C GLY A 55 -24.86 22.95 -17.79
N GLU A 56 -25.17 21.70 -17.43
CA GLU A 56 -25.30 21.26 -16.04
C GLU A 56 -23.93 20.96 -15.42
N ALA A 57 -23.82 21.24 -14.11
CA ALA A 57 -22.66 20.86 -13.32
C ALA A 57 -22.79 19.40 -12.89
N GLY A 58 -21.80 18.58 -13.24
CA GLY A 58 -21.63 17.23 -12.74
C GLY A 58 -20.38 17.11 -11.87
N GLU A 59 -20.29 16.03 -11.08
CA GLU A 59 -19.13 15.72 -10.25
C GLU A 59 -18.49 14.40 -10.66
N VAL A 60 -17.16 14.38 -10.72
CA VAL A 60 -16.35 13.17 -10.92
C VAL A 60 -15.17 13.16 -9.96
N SER A 61 -14.72 11.98 -9.54
CA SER A 61 -13.47 11.87 -8.76
C SER A 61 -12.27 12.41 -9.55
N LEU A 62 -11.29 12.99 -8.85
CA LEU A 62 -10.04 13.49 -9.42
C LEU A 62 -9.30 12.40 -10.20
N LEU A 63 -9.31 11.15 -9.72
CA LEU A 63 -8.73 10.01 -10.43
C LEU A 63 -9.35 9.84 -11.82
N ARG A 64 -10.69 9.81 -11.89
CA ARG A 64 -11.42 9.65 -13.15
C ARG A 64 -11.17 10.82 -14.09
N ALA A 65 -11.14 12.05 -13.58
CA ALA A 65 -10.80 13.23 -14.37
C ALA A 65 -9.38 13.13 -14.98
N ASN A 66 -8.39 12.75 -14.18
CA ASN A 66 -7.01 12.56 -14.63
C ASN A 66 -6.89 11.44 -15.68
N MET A 67 -7.59 10.34 -15.49
CA MET A 67 -7.60 9.22 -16.44
C MET A 67 -8.23 9.61 -17.79
N ILE A 68 -9.31 10.40 -17.77
CA ILE A 68 -9.92 10.95 -18.98
C ILE A 68 -8.93 11.89 -19.69
N ALA A 69 -8.25 12.76 -18.95
CA ALA A 69 -7.26 13.69 -19.51
C ALA A 69 -6.06 12.94 -20.15
N LEU A 70 -5.53 11.92 -19.46
CA LEU A 70 -4.47 11.06 -19.98
C LEU A 70 -4.93 10.29 -21.22
N GLY A 71 -6.11 9.69 -21.18
CA GLY A 71 -6.69 8.99 -22.32
C GLY A 71 -6.86 9.91 -23.52
N ARG A 72 -7.40 11.13 -23.33
CA ARG A 72 -7.53 12.13 -24.41
C ARG A 72 -6.18 12.52 -25.00
N LYS A 73 -5.16 12.74 -24.16
CA LYS A 73 -3.81 13.07 -24.62
C LYS A 73 -3.18 11.92 -25.41
N GLY A 74 -3.32 10.68 -24.94
CA GLY A 74 -2.78 9.49 -25.60
C GLY A 74 -3.50 9.15 -26.91
N ALA A 75 -4.81 9.34 -26.97
CA ALA A 75 -5.64 9.05 -28.14
C ALA A 75 -5.75 10.21 -29.13
N GLY A 76 -4.98 11.29 -28.98
CA GLY A 76 -5.07 12.48 -29.84
C GLY A 76 -6.46 13.14 -29.84
N GLY A 77 -7.25 12.96 -28.77
CA GLY A 77 -8.62 13.48 -28.66
C GLY A 77 -9.71 12.56 -29.21
N HIS A 78 -9.39 11.36 -29.72
CA HIS A 78 -10.38 10.43 -30.26
C HIS A 78 -11.26 9.80 -29.15
N ALA A 79 -12.45 10.35 -28.94
CA ALA A 79 -13.32 10.01 -27.81
C ALA A 79 -13.66 8.50 -27.66
N PRO A 80 -13.94 7.74 -28.74
CA PRO A 80 -14.17 6.29 -28.62
C PRO A 80 -12.96 5.53 -28.07
N SER A 81 -11.75 5.92 -28.47
CA SER A 81 -10.51 5.30 -27.97
C SER A 81 -10.26 5.63 -26.50
N VAL A 82 -10.61 6.84 -26.07
CA VAL A 82 -10.55 7.22 -24.65
C VAL A 82 -11.51 6.36 -23.83
N LYS A 83 -12.74 6.17 -24.31
CA LYS A 83 -13.74 5.33 -23.64
C LYS A 83 -13.24 3.88 -23.50
N LEU A 84 -12.76 3.30 -24.60
CA LEU A 84 -12.22 1.94 -24.62
C LEU A 84 -11.01 1.79 -23.68
N PHE A 85 -10.11 2.78 -23.67
CA PHE A 85 -8.96 2.79 -22.76
C PHE A 85 -9.40 2.78 -21.30
N LEU A 86 -10.37 3.61 -20.92
CA LEU A 86 -10.88 3.67 -19.56
C LEU A 86 -11.53 2.35 -19.15
N GLU A 87 -12.39 1.78 -20.01
CA GLU A 87 -13.04 0.48 -19.76
C GLU A 87 -12.00 -0.62 -19.52
N LYS A 88 -11.01 -0.74 -20.42
CA LYS A 88 -9.96 -1.75 -20.30
C LYS A 88 -9.04 -1.53 -19.11
N ASN A 89 -8.80 -0.29 -18.72
CA ASN A 89 -8.02 0.02 -17.53
C ASN A 89 -8.74 -0.42 -16.25
N PHE A 90 -10.04 -0.15 -16.13
CA PHE A 90 -10.82 -0.57 -14.97
C PHE A 90 -10.99 -2.10 -14.91
N GLU A 91 -11.20 -2.76 -16.04
CA GLU A 91 -11.22 -4.23 -16.13
C GLU A 91 -9.90 -4.83 -15.65
N ALA A 92 -8.76 -4.33 -16.15
CA ALA A 92 -7.44 -4.77 -15.73
C ALA A 92 -7.16 -4.51 -14.24
N ALA A 93 -7.60 -3.36 -13.71
CA ALA A 93 -7.49 -3.05 -12.29
C ALA A 93 -8.30 -4.02 -11.41
N GLY A 94 -9.50 -4.42 -11.87
CA GLY A 94 -10.33 -5.43 -11.21
C GLY A 94 -9.63 -6.79 -11.16
N VAL A 95 -9.17 -7.29 -12.31
CA VAL A 95 -8.44 -8.57 -12.41
C VAL A 95 -7.18 -8.57 -11.54
N HIS A 96 -6.42 -7.47 -11.53
CA HIS A 96 -5.24 -7.35 -10.68
C HIS A 96 -5.61 -7.41 -9.19
N GLY A 97 -6.74 -6.81 -8.79
CA GLY A 97 -7.27 -6.88 -7.43
C GLY A 97 -7.57 -8.32 -7.01
N GLU A 98 -8.28 -9.07 -7.85
CA GLU A 98 -8.60 -10.49 -7.64
C GLU A 98 -7.33 -11.34 -7.53
N LEU A 99 -6.38 -11.17 -8.46
CA LEU A 99 -5.09 -11.87 -8.43
C LEU A 99 -4.31 -11.58 -7.15
N THR A 100 -4.35 -10.34 -6.66
CA THR A 100 -3.68 -9.95 -5.41
C THR A 100 -4.31 -10.63 -4.19
N GLN A 101 -5.64 -10.78 -4.17
CA GLN A 101 -6.34 -11.49 -3.10
C GLN A 101 -6.03 -12.99 -3.14
N LEU A 102 -6.09 -13.60 -4.32
CA LEU A 102 -5.74 -15.00 -4.52
C LEU A 102 -4.29 -15.27 -4.11
N HIS A 103 -3.35 -14.39 -4.46
CA HIS A 103 -1.96 -14.53 -4.06
C HIS A 103 -1.78 -14.56 -2.53
N ARG A 104 -2.46 -13.67 -1.79
CA ARG A 104 -2.44 -13.68 -0.32
C ARG A 104 -3.01 -14.96 0.25
N TYR A 105 -4.17 -15.40 -0.26
CA TYR A 105 -4.78 -16.67 0.15
C TYR A 105 -3.84 -17.85 -0.08
N LEU A 106 -3.16 -17.91 -1.22
CA LEU A 106 -2.20 -18.98 -1.51
C LEU A 106 -0.97 -18.95 -0.60
N LEU A 107 -0.46 -17.76 -0.23
CA LEU A 107 0.65 -17.64 0.72
C LEU A 107 0.26 -18.13 2.12
N GLU A 108 -0.94 -17.77 2.56
CA GLU A 108 -1.54 -18.22 3.80
C GLU A 108 -1.68 -19.75 3.83
N GLU A 109 -2.33 -20.32 2.82
CA GLU A 109 -2.57 -21.75 2.72
C GLU A 109 -1.28 -22.57 2.59
N ASN A 110 -0.32 -22.08 1.80
CA ASN A 110 0.99 -22.71 1.67
C ASN A 110 1.75 -22.72 3.00
N SER A 111 1.67 -21.63 3.79
CA SER A 111 2.31 -21.55 5.11
C SER A 111 1.65 -22.50 6.12
N ARG A 112 0.32 -22.66 6.04
CA ARG A 112 -0.42 -23.63 6.85
C ARG A 112 0.02 -25.06 6.56
N LEU A 113 0.12 -25.43 5.28
CA LEU A 113 0.54 -26.76 4.85
C LEU A 113 2.00 -27.06 5.23
N GLU A 114 2.91 -26.09 5.08
CA GLU A 114 4.31 -26.28 5.50
C GLU A 114 4.43 -26.60 6.99
N LEU A 115 3.71 -25.86 7.85
CA LEU A 115 3.72 -26.12 9.30
C LEU A 115 3.09 -27.48 9.63
N GLN A 116 2.04 -27.90 8.91
CA GLN A 116 1.48 -29.24 9.07
C GLN A 116 2.50 -30.34 8.71
N VAL A 117 3.24 -30.16 7.61
CA VAL A 117 4.29 -31.11 7.21
C VAL A 117 5.42 -31.15 8.23
N GLU A 118 5.89 -30.00 8.72
CA GLU A 118 6.93 -29.92 9.75
C GLU A 118 6.50 -30.65 11.04
N GLN A 119 5.25 -30.44 11.49
CA GLN A 119 4.71 -31.11 12.67
C GLN A 119 4.52 -32.63 12.46
N LEU A 120 4.13 -33.07 11.27
CA LEU A 120 4.04 -34.50 10.93
C LEU A 120 5.42 -35.15 10.89
N GLN A 121 6.41 -34.50 10.29
CA GLN A 121 7.80 -34.97 10.26
C GLN A 121 8.40 -35.11 11.66
N ALA A 122 8.08 -34.20 12.58
CA ALA A 122 8.50 -34.30 13.98
C ALA A 122 7.87 -35.49 14.73
N ARG A 123 6.67 -35.93 14.33
CA ARG A 123 5.91 -37.02 14.98
C ARG A 123 6.12 -38.40 14.35
N LEU A 124 6.52 -38.46 13.08
CA LEU A 124 6.89 -39.70 12.38
C LEU A 124 7.81 -40.62 13.20
N PRO A 125 8.92 -40.14 13.82
CA PRO A 125 9.77 -40.99 14.66
C PRO A 125 9.13 -41.43 15.99
N GLN A 126 7.99 -40.84 16.39
CA GLN A 126 7.28 -41.13 17.63
C GLN A 126 6.08 -42.08 17.42
N GLY A 127 5.77 -42.47 16.17
CA GLY A 127 4.64 -43.35 15.85
C GLY A 127 3.25 -42.75 16.08
N LEU A 128 3.15 -41.43 16.29
CA LEU A 128 1.89 -40.72 16.53
C LEU A 128 1.31 -40.21 15.21
N GLY A 129 0.23 -40.84 14.72
CA GLY A 129 -0.55 -40.38 13.57
C GLY A 129 -1.76 -39.51 13.95
N GLY A 130 -2.18 -38.58 13.08
CA GLY A 130 -3.40 -37.79 13.25
C GLY A 130 -3.43 -36.48 12.44
N VAL A 131 -4.62 -35.88 12.32
CA VAL A 131 -4.82 -34.54 11.72
C VAL A 131 -4.29 -33.49 12.71
N LEU A 132 -3.38 -32.66 12.23
CA LEU A 132 -2.77 -31.59 13.01
C LEU A 132 -3.46 -30.26 12.75
N VAL A 133 -3.96 -29.66 13.82
CA VAL A 133 -4.47 -28.30 13.80
C VAL A 133 -3.29 -27.37 14.09
N VAL A 134 -2.81 -26.68 13.05
CA VAL A 134 -1.81 -25.63 13.21
C VAL A 134 -2.52 -24.36 13.70
N PRO A 135 -2.04 -23.72 14.78
CA PRO A 135 -2.60 -22.46 15.27
C PRO A 135 -2.62 -21.38 14.18
N GLU A 136 -3.74 -20.67 14.07
CA GLU A 136 -3.97 -19.64 13.04
C GLU A 136 -2.91 -18.54 13.02
N GLU A 137 -2.46 -18.13 14.20
CA GLU A 137 -1.44 -17.10 14.39
C GLU A 137 -0.09 -17.48 13.74
N GLU A 138 0.30 -18.75 13.81
CA GLU A 138 1.63 -19.21 13.38
C GLU A 138 1.79 -19.21 11.85
N TRP A 139 0.79 -19.70 11.13
CA TRP A 139 0.86 -19.70 9.67
C TRP A 139 0.60 -18.33 9.06
N LYS A 140 -0.21 -17.47 9.70
CA LYS A 140 -0.40 -16.08 9.27
C LYS A 140 0.89 -15.26 9.38
N GLU A 141 1.64 -15.40 10.47
CA GLU A 141 2.90 -14.68 10.64
C GLU A 141 3.97 -15.17 9.64
N ARG A 142 4.04 -16.48 9.38
CA ARG A 142 4.94 -17.05 8.35
C ARG A 142 4.56 -16.59 6.94
N ALA A 143 3.26 -16.53 6.63
CA ALA A 143 2.77 -16.00 5.36
C ALA A 143 3.14 -14.52 5.19
N ARG A 144 3.02 -13.72 6.25
CA ARG A 144 3.41 -12.30 6.27
C ARG A 144 4.90 -12.12 6.00
N GLN A 145 5.76 -12.94 6.61
CA GLN A 145 7.20 -12.92 6.37
C GLN A 145 7.55 -13.32 4.94
N LYS A 146 6.87 -14.32 4.37
CA LYS A 146 7.03 -14.70 2.96
C LYS A 146 6.62 -13.56 2.02
N GLU A 147 5.52 -12.88 2.33
CA GLU A 147 5.06 -11.73 1.56
C GLU A 147 6.06 -10.57 1.63
N GLU A 148 6.58 -10.26 2.82
CA GLU A 148 7.61 -9.23 3.03
C GLU A 148 8.90 -9.56 2.24
N ASN A 149 9.35 -10.82 2.30
CA ASN A 149 10.50 -11.30 1.54
C ASN A 149 10.26 -11.22 0.03
N TRP A 150 9.05 -11.57 -0.45
CA TRP A 150 8.68 -11.44 -1.85
C TRP A 150 8.68 -9.98 -2.31
N ARG A 151 8.13 -9.06 -1.51
CA ARG A 151 8.13 -7.61 -1.80
C ARG A 151 9.54 -7.01 -1.85
N GLN A 152 10.46 -7.55 -1.05
CA GLN A 152 11.85 -7.10 -0.98
C GLN A 152 12.75 -7.74 -2.04
N ARG A 153 12.31 -8.80 -2.74
CA ARG A 153 13.04 -9.34 -3.88
C ARG A 153 13.12 -8.26 -4.96
N LYS A 154 14.30 -7.65 -5.12
CA LYS A 154 14.63 -6.86 -6.30
C LYS A 154 14.45 -7.78 -7.50
N ILE A 155 13.42 -7.53 -8.30
CA ILE A 155 13.26 -8.22 -9.57
C ILE A 155 14.35 -7.64 -10.49
N SER A 156 15.54 -8.24 -10.48
CA SER A 156 16.48 -8.10 -11.58
C SER A 156 15.88 -8.89 -12.74
N VAL A 157 14.93 -8.28 -13.46
CA VAL A 157 14.61 -8.74 -14.81
C VAL A 157 15.84 -8.39 -15.62
N ASP A 158 16.71 -9.36 -15.83
CA ASP A 158 17.81 -9.22 -16.78
C ASP A 158 17.17 -9.04 -18.16
N PRO A 159 17.27 -7.88 -18.81
CA PRO A 159 16.71 -7.67 -20.13
C PRO A 159 17.70 -8.24 -21.14
N SER A 160 17.91 -9.56 -21.14
CA SER A 160 18.64 -10.21 -22.21
C SER A 160 17.63 -10.62 -23.29
N PRO A 161 17.55 -9.89 -24.42
CA PRO A 161 16.82 -10.40 -25.57
C PRO A 161 17.63 -11.57 -26.14
N ARG A 162 17.00 -12.74 -26.25
CA ARG A 162 17.43 -13.77 -27.20
C ARG A 162 16.62 -13.61 -28.47
#